data_AF-A0A026W767-F1
#
_entry.id   AF-A0A026W767-F1
#
_cell.length_a   1.000
_cell.length_b   1.000
_cell.length_c   1.000
_cell.angle_alpha   90.00
_cell.angle_beta   90.00
_cell.angle_gamma   90.00
#
_symmetry.space_group_name_H-M   'P 1'
#
loop_
_entity.id
_entity.type
_entity.pdbx_description
1 polymer ?
#
loop_
_entity_poly.entity_id
_entity_poly.type
_entity_poly.pdbx_seq_one_letter_code
_entity_poly.pdbx_strand_id
1 'polypeptide(L)'
;MCRCQIYAVLKIIYNYEFSPTSLHRWKNLFREGREDIYYYTFTNTKVYKAIKDQVANARKVHNRNPSSALFIAKLSLQEKDINFVFADSKKDMIHGCVVPRKLTIEQKQARCDYCTDIIDTCDTNPRFLESTIVGSMTWFRVQSPERTARQQMMAFLCFYDSKGIIYHEFCMIRRVEEIEDIGEGEEATFSLYLWMVNVWRNINEKRSEYFVSGQPNFYFLLDKSLYSNIDVRYLCAENRVCVLHHLPHSPDLSPCDYFLFDTIRLKIGQQGIQHNYTTLEARIKGFMNTISDEKGRWHQSHPDASQQYMESIHQLRQRAQICKKLNGNYVDDLMLRWSN
;
A
#
# COMPACT_ATOMS: atom_id res chain seq x y z
N MET A 1 -41.68 15.02 -18.80
CA MET A 1 -42.42 13.82 -19.27
C MET A 1 -43.15 13.13 -18.12
N CYS A 2 -44.45 12.85 -18.26
CA CYS A 2 -45.25 12.19 -17.22
C CYS A 2 -44.88 10.68 -17.13
N ARG A 3 -45.22 10.01 -16.02
CA ARG A 3 -44.85 8.59 -15.77
C ARG A 3 -45.42 7.64 -16.83
N CYS A 4 -46.65 7.89 -17.27
CA CYS A 4 -47.34 7.08 -18.28
C CYS A 4 -46.69 7.22 -19.66
N GLN A 5 -46.19 8.41 -20.00
CA GLN A 5 -45.50 8.67 -21.27
C GLN A 5 -44.16 7.93 -21.37
N ILE A 6 -43.34 7.92 -20.30
CA ILE A 6 -42.06 7.20 -20.30
C ILE A 6 -42.30 5.69 -20.41
N TYR A 7 -43.29 5.17 -19.67
CA TYR A 7 -43.65 3.74 -19.72
C TYR A 7 -44.10 3.30 -21.12
N ALA A 8 -44.98 4.09 -21.75
CA ALA A 8 -45.49 3.81 -23.09
C ALA A 8 -44.36 3.82 -24.13
N VAL A 9 -43.46 4.81 -24.08
CA VAL A 9 -42.32 4.91 -25.01
C VAL A 9 -41.37 3.74 -24.86
N LEU A 10 -41.02 3.34 -23.63
CA LEU A 10 -40.11 2.21 -23.41
C LEU A 10 -40.71 0.88 -23.87
N LYS A 11 -42.02 0.67 -23.65
CA LYS A 11 -42.73 -0.53 -24.14
C LYS A 11 -42.78 -0.58 -25.66
N ILE A 12 -43.03 0.55 -26.33
CA ILE A 12 -43.11 0.63 -27.80
C ILE A 12 -41.73 0.39 -28.43
N ILE A 13 -40.68 1.02 -27.90
CA ILE A 13 -39.35 0.98 -28.52
C ILE A 13 -38.61 -0.34 -28.25
N TYR A 14 -38.66 -0.84 -27.00
CA TYR A 14 -37.83 -1.97 -26.57
C TYR A 14 -38.61 -3.27 -26.41
N ASN A 15 -39.92 -3.27 -26.62
CA ASN A 15 -40.82 -4.42 -26.39
C ASN A 15 -40.62 -5.09 -25.01
N TYR A 16 -40.23 -4.29 -24.01
CA TYR A 16 -39.85 -4.75 -22.68
C TYR A 16 -40.66 -4.00 -21.62
N GLU A 17 -41.34 -4.74 -20.75
CA GLU A 17 -42.11 -4.17 -19.65
C GLU A 17 -41.25 -4.00 -18.40
N PHE A 18 -40.79 -2.77 -18.15
CA PHE A 18 -40.20 -2.43 -16.87
C PHE A 18 -41.26 -2.50 -15.76
N SER A 19 -40.89 -2.98 -14.56
CA SER A 19 -41.80 -2.87 -13.43
C SER A 19 -42.11 -1.39 -13.13
N PRO A 20 -43.36 -1.03 -12.79
CA PRO A 20 -43.71 0.35 -12.43
C PRO A 20 -42.84 0.90 -11.29
N THR A 21 -42.40 0.04 -10.38
CA THR A 21 -41.52 0.34 -9.25
C THR A 21 -40.10 0.67 -9.71
N SER A 22 -39.52 -0.14 -10.61
CA SER A 22 -38.20 0.11 -11.20
C SER A 22 -38.18 1.42 -11.99
N LEU A 23 -39.20 1.66 -12.81
CA LEU A 23 -39.29 2.89 -13.60
C LEU A 23 -39.41 4.13 -12.71
N HIS A 24 -40.20 4.03 -11.63
CA HIS A 24 -40.33 5.12 -10.66
C HIS A 24 -39.01 5.38 -9.93
N ARG A 25 -38.31 4.33 -9.51
CA ARG A 25 -36.99 4.43 -8.87
C ARG A 25 -35.99 5.14 -9.78
N TRP A 26 -35.84 4.68 -11.01
CA TRP A 26 -34.90 5.27 -11.97
C TRP A 26 -35.27 6.71 -12.34
N LYS A 27 -36.56 7.00 -12.56
CA LYS A 27 -37.03 8.37 -12.83
C LYS A 27 -36.66 9.33 -11.70
N ASN A 28 -36.86 8.93 -10.43
CA ASN A 28 -36.52 9.78 -9.29
C ASN A 28 -35.00 9.97 -9.18
N LEU A 29 -34.22 8.91 -9.36
CA LEU A 29 -32.75 8.99 -9.36
C LEU A 29 -32.23 9.96 -10.43
N PHE A 30 -32.73 9.88 -11.68
CA PHE A 30 -32.33 10.80 -12.75
C PHE A 30 -32.78 12.24 -12.48
N ARG A 31 -34.01 12.44 -12.00
CA ARG A 31 -34.52 13.78 -11.64
C ARG A 31 -33.68 14.44 -10.55
N GLU A 32 -33.08 13.64 -9.68
CA GLU A 32 -32.27 14.09 -8.55
C GLU A 32 -30.76 14.12 -8.87
N GLY A 33 -30.39 14.03 -10.16
CA GLY A 33 -29.03 14.31 -10.64
C GLY A 33 -28.13 13.09 -10.84
N ARG A 34 -28.66 11.86 -10.77
CA ARG A 34 -27.93 10.69 -11.27
C ARG A 34 -27.79 10.77 -12.78
N GLU A 35 -26.61 10.52 -13.32
CA GLU A 35 -26.36 10.55 -14.77
C GLU A 35 -25.94 9.19 -15.36
N ASP A 36 -25.56 8.22 -14.51
CA ASP A 36 -25.13 6.89 -14.95
C ASP A 36 -26.23 5.83 -14.88
N ILE A 37 -26.10 4.81 -15.74
CA ILE A 37 -27.05 3.68 -15.87
C ILE A 37 -26.55 2.38 -15.24
N TYR A 38 -25.39 2.39 -14.58
CA TYR A 38 -24.77 1.17 -14.06
C TYR A 38 -25.61 0.55 -12.93
N TYR A 39 -25.72 -0.77 -12.94
CA TYR A 39 -26.60 -1.54 -12.05
C TYR A 39 -25.99 -1.70 -10.65
N TYR A 40 -25.74 -0.59 -9.97
CA TYR A 40 -25.39 -0.61 -8.55
C TYR A 40 -26.67 -0.61 -7.72
N THR A 41 -26.65 -1.36 -6.61
CA THR A 41 -27.76 -1.50 -5.66
C THR A 41 -27.93 -0.23 -4.81
N PHE A 42 -27.93 0.95 -5.43
CA PHE A 42 -28.27 2.18 -4.73
C PHE A 42 -29.76 2.14 -4.41
N THR A 43 -30.06 1.94 -3.13
CA THR A 43 -31.42 1.82 -2.63
C THR A 43 -32.14 3.17 -2.60
N ASN A 44 -31.40 4.28 -2.58
CA ASN A 44 -31.93 5.65 -2.69
C ASN A 44 -30.83 6.67 -3.09
N THR A 45 -31.27 7.91 -3.33
CA THR A 45 -30.43 9.05 -3.77
C THR A 45 -29.44 9.53 -2.71
N LYS A 46 -29.78 9.45 -1.41
CA LYS A 46 -28.84 9.83 -0.34
C LYS A 46 -27.59 8.95 -0.37
N VAL A 47 -27.79 7.65 -0.58
CA VAL A 47 -26.69 6.67 -0.75
C VAL A 47 -25.88 6.98 -2.00
N TYR A 48 -26.54 7.27 -3.14
CA TYR A 48 -25.85 7.64 -4.38
C TYR A 48 -24.97 8.89 -4.22
N LYS A 49 -25.50 9.96 -3.60
CA LYS A 49 -24.76 11.21 -3.37
C LYS A 49 -23.56 10.97 -2.45
N ALA A 50 -23.74 10.26 -1.34
CA ALA A 50 -22.65 9.93 -0.42
C ALA A 50 -21.51 9.17 -1.13
N ILE A 51 -21.84 8.22 -2.01
CA ILE A 51 -20.84 7.47 -2.77
C ILE A 51 -20.16 8.34 -3.83
N LYS A 52 -20.89 9.27 -4.47
CA LYS A 52 -20.27 10.25 -5.37
C LYS A 52 -19.33 11.22 -4.65
N ASP A 53 -19.67 11.63 -3.44
CA ASP A 53 -18.79 12.44 -2.59
C ASP A 53 -17.53 11.64 -2.21
N GLN A 54 -17.67 10.35 -1.89
CA GLN A 54 -16.54 9.44 -1.67
C GLN A 54 -15.66 9.28 -2.92
N VAL A 55 -16.25 9.17 -4.12
CA VAL A 55 -15.48 9.14 -5.38
C VAL A 55 -14.74 10.47 -5.60
N ALA A 56 -15.38 11.60 -5.35
CA ALA A 56 -14.73 12.90 -5.48
C ALA A 56 -13.55 13.04 -4.52
N ASN A 57 -13.72 12.58 -3.27
CA ASN A 57 -12.63 12.54 -2.29
C ASN A 57 -11.52 11.56 -2.70
N ALA A 58 -11.86 10.36 -3.18
CA ALA A 58 -10.91 9.40 -3.72
C ALA A 58 -10.06 9.97 -4.86
N ARG A 59 -10.65 10.79 -5.74
CA ARG A 59 -9.93 11.49 -6.82
C ARG A 59 -8.94 12.54 -6.28
N LYS A 60 -9.30 13.24 -5.19
CA LYS A 60 -8.43 14.22 -4.51
C LYS A 60 -7.30 13.60 -3.71
N VAL A 61 -7.39 12.31 -3.36
CA VAL A 61 -6.26 11.59 -2.73
C VAL A 61 -5.16 11.44 -3.77
N HIS A 62 -4.29 12.44 -3.84
CA HIS A 62 -3.10 12.48 -4.69
C HIS A 62 -1.86 11.89 -3.99
N ASN A 63 -1.95 11.54 -2.71
CA ASN A 63 -0.80 11.19 -1.88
C ASN A 63 -0.38 9.71 -1.93
N ARG A 64 0.95 9.52 -1.85
CA ARG A 64 1.79 8.41 -1.31
C ARG A 64 1.12 7.03 -1.13
N ASN A 65 1.04 6.21 -2.18
CA ASN A 65 0.82 4.74 -2.13
C ASN A 65 0.05 4.22 -0.90
N PRO A 66 -1.12 4.77 -0.54
CA PRO A 66 -1.72 4.40 0.72
C PRO A 66 -2.09 2.93 0.62
N SER A 67 -1.85 2.18 1.69
CA SER A 67 -2.37 0.83 1.74
C SER A 67 -3.89 0.87 1.52
N SER A 68 -4.43 -0.15 0.86
CA SER A 68 -5.87 -0.26 0.61
C SER A 68 -6.67 -0.25 1.92
N ALA A 69 -6.09 -0.80 2.98
CA ALA A 69 -6.62 -0.73 4.34
C ALA A 69 -6.86 0.72 4.77
N LEU A 70 -5.82 1.56 4.71
CA LEU A 70 -5.87 2.97 5.09
C LEU A 70 -6.78 3.79 4.17
N PHE A 71 -6.69 3.57 2.86
CA PHE A 71 -7.49 4.30 1.87
C PHE A 71 -8.99 4.12 2.09
N ILE A 72 -9.43 2.88 2.25
CA ILE A 72 -10.83 2.55 2.50
C ILE A 72 -11.28 3.08 3.86
N ALA A 73 -10.40 3.05 4.87
CA ALA A 73 -10.73 3.54 6.19
C ALA A 73 -10.94 5.07 6.19
N LYS A 74 -10.02 5.82 5.56
CA LYS A 74 -10.12 7.29 5.40
C LYS A 74 -11.39 7.71 4.67
N LEU A 75 -11.81 6.94 3.67
CA LEU A 75 -13.01 7.25 2.89
C LEU A 75 -14.28 6.62 3.46
N SER A 76 -14.18 5.88 4.56
CA SER A 76 -15.29 5.12 5.16
C SER A 76 -16.02 4.22 4.15
N LEU A 77 -15.28 3.59 3.23
CA LEU A 77 -15.88 2.75 2.19
C LEU A 77 -16.38 1.44 2.79
N GLN A 78 -17.58 1.05 2.38
CA GLN A 78 -18.12 -0.29 2.66
C GLN A 78 -17.60 -1.26 1.60
N GLU A 79 -17.47 -2.55 1.96
CA GLU A 79 -16.91 -3.58 1.09
C GLU A 79 -17.58 -3.63 -0.29
N LYS A 80 -18.92 -3.55 -0.30
CA LYS A 80 -19.74 -3.51 -1.52
C LYS A 80 -19.47 -2.31 -2.44
N ASP A 81 -18.93 -1.21 -1.92
CA ASP A 81 -18.75 0.05 -2.64
C ASP A 81 -17.31 0.22 -3.17
N ILE A 82 -16.35 -0.58 -2.67
CA ILE A 82 -14.92 -0.48 -3.02
C ILE A 82 -14.72 -0.55 -4.53
N ASN A 83 -15.25 -1.59 -5.19
CA ASN A 83 -15.05 -1.80 -6.62
C ASN A 83 -15.58 -0.63 -7.46
N PHE A 84 -16.73 -0.08 -7.08
CA PHE A 84 -17.30 1.09 -7.76
C PHE A 84 -16.42 2.33 -7.58
N VAL A 85 -16.00 2.60 -6.34
CA VAL A 85 -15.18 3.78 -6.04
C VAL A 85 -13.84 3.69 -6.77
N PHE A 86 -13.20 2.53 -6.83
CA PHE A 86 -11.95 2.34 -7.58
C PHE A 86 -12.15 2.53 -9.09
N ALA A 87 -13.21 1.94 -9.65
CA ALA A 87 -13.55 2.09 -11.06
C ALA A 87 -13.77 3.56 -11.45
N ASP A 88 -14.65 4.27 -10.73
CA ASP A 88 -15.07 5.66 -11.02
C ASP A 88 -13.99 6.69 -10.64
N SER A 89 -13.17 6.43 -9.63
CA SER A 89 -12.03 7.29 -9.27
C SER A 89 -10.78 7.06 -10.13
N LYS A 90 -10.81 6.09 -11.05
CA LYS A 90 -9.68 5.70 -11.92
C LYS A 90 -8.44 5.31 -11.10
N LYS A 91 -8.67 4.53 -10.04
CA LYS A 91 -7.64 3.99 -9.16
C LYS A 91 -7.61 2.47 -9.29
N ASP A 92 -6.43 1.89 -9.17
CA ASP A 92 -6.22 0.45 -9.09
C ASP A 92 -5.49 0.09 -7.79
N MET A 93 -5.39 -1.20 -7.51
CA MET A 93 -4.65 -1.73 -6.38
C MET A 93 -3.48 -2.55 -6.91
N ILE A 94 -2.26 -2.18 -6.51
CA ILE A 94 -1.02 -2.89 -6.83
C ILE A 94 -0.30 -3.15 -5.52
N HIS A 95 0.02 -4.41 -5.25
CA HIS A 95 0.68 -4.87 -4.01
C HIS A 95 0.07 -4.28 -2.74
N GLY A 96 -1.26 -4.34 -2.64
CA GLY A 96 -2.04 -3.81 -1.52
C GLY A 96 -2.02 -2.29 -1.36
N CYS A 97 -1.44 -1.53 -2.28
CA CYS A 97 -1.43 -0.08 -2.31
C CYS A 97 -2.37 0.47 -3.39
N VAL A 98 -3.01 1.61 -3.10
CA VAL A 98 -3.90 2.29 -4.06
C VAL A 98 -3.10 3.24 -4.93
N VAL A 99 -3.20 3.07 -6.25
CA VAL A 99 -2.43 3.83 -7.24
C VAL A 99 -3.33 4.37 -8.36
N PRO A 100 -2.93 5.43 -9.09
CA PRO A 100 -3.62 5.85 -10.31
C PRO A 100 -3.65 4.73 -11.35
N ARG A 101 -4.79 4.48 -12.00
CA ARG A 101 -4.88 3.52 -13.11
C ARG A 101 -4.00 3.92 -14.30
N LYS A 102 -3.85 5.22 -14.52
CA LYS A 102 -2.98 5.79 -15.54
C LYS A 102 -2.06 6.81 -14.90
N LEU A 103 -0.76 6.58 -15.01
CA LEU A 103 0.28 7.53 -14.63
C LEU A 103 0.35 8.69 -15.65
N THR A 104 0.66 9.89 -15.15
CA THR A 104 0.98 11.04 -16.02
C THR A 104 2.33 10.85 -16.70
N ILE A 105 2.64 11.69 -17.69
CA ILE A 105 3.93 11.63 -18.39
C ILE A 105 5.08 11.87 -17.40
N GLU A 106 4.93 12.84 -16.51
CA GLU A 106 5.92 13.22 -15.50
C GLU A 106 6.14 12.08 -14.49
N GLN A 107 5.07 11.40 -14.07
CA GLN A 107 5.17 10.26 -13.17
C GLN A 107 5.89 9.08 -13.81
N LYS A 108 5.66 8.83 -15.10
CA LYS A 108 6.38 7.79 -15.85
C LYS A 108 7.85 8.15 -16.05
N GLN A 109 8.14 9.42 -16.37
CA GLN A 109 9.52 9.89 -16.51
C GLN A 109 10.29 9.75 -15.20
N ALA A 110 9.71 10.20 -14.07
CA ALA A 110 10.33 10.04 -12.76
C ALA A 110 10.63 8.56 -12.46
N ARG A 111 9.73 7.64 -12.83
CA ARG A 111 9.95 6.18 -12.75
C ARG A 111 11.09 5.70 -13.63
N CYS A 112 11.20 6.18 -14.86
CA CYS A 112 12.35 5.85 -15.73
C CYS A 112 13.68 6.36 -15.17
N ASP A 113 13.69 7.57 -14.61
CA ASP A 113 14.89 8.19 -14.03
C ASP A 113 15.36 7.39 -12.82
N TYR A 114 14.46 7.15 -11.86
CA TYR A 114 14.73 6.30 -10.69
C TYR A 114 15.24 4.90 -11.08
N CYS A 115 14.59 4.24 -12.04
CA CYS A 115 15.02 2.92 -12.48
C CYS A 115 16.39 2.96 -13.15
N THR A 116 16.73 4.06 -13.82
CA THR A 116 18.07 4.27 -14.39
C THR A 116 19.10 4.38 -13.28
N ASP A 117 18.85 5.21 -12.26
CA ASP A 117 19.75 5.36 -11.11
C ASP A 117 19.98 4.02 -10.40
N ILE A 118 18.93 3.22 -10.19
CA ILE A 118 19.03 1.89 -9.59
C ILE A 118 19.88 0.95 -10.45
N ILE A 119 19.67 0.92 -11.78
CA ILE A 119 20.44 0.06 -12.69
C ILE A 119 21.90 0.48 -12.72
N ASP A 120 22.18 1.76 -12.90
CA ASP A 120 23.54 2.29 -13.00
C ASP A 120 24.30 2.08 -11.67
N THR A 121 23.62 2.21 -10.53
CA THR A 121 24.20 1.91 -9.22
C THR A 121 24.49 0.41 -9.06
N CYS A 122 23.61 -0.48 -9.55
CA CYS A 122 23.90 -1.92 -9.57
C CYS A 122 25.11 -2.26 -10.45
N ASP A 123 25.26 -1.57 -11.59
CA ASP A 123 26.32 -1.82 -12.56
C ASP A 123 27.68 -1.33 -12.05
N THR A 124 27.69 -0.21 -11.31
CA THR A 124 28.91 0.39 -10.75
C THR A 124 29.30 -0.19 -9.39
N ASN A 125 28.33 -0.63 -8.59
CA ASN A 125 28.55 -1.22 -7.27
C ASN A 125 27.83 -2.59 -7.17
N PRO A 126 28.53 -3.71 -7.41
CA PRO A 126 27.95 -5.05 -7.31
C PRO A 126 27.37 -5.39 -5.92
N ARG A 127 27.86 -4.73 -4.86
CA ARG A 127 27.37 -4.93 -3.49
C ARG A 127 26.16 -4.08 -3.14
N PHE A 128 25.72 -3.19 -4.04
CA PHE A 128 24.65 -2.22 -3.78
C PHE A 128 23.40 -2.87 -3.16
N LEU A 129 22.86 -3.91 -3.81
CA LEU A 129 21.65 -4.60 -3.34
C LEU A 129 21.90 -5.43 -2.08
N GLU A 130 23.09 -6.01 -1.92
CA GLU A 130 23.46 -6.78 -0.74
C GLU A 130 23.53 -5.90 0.51
N SER A 131 24.00 -4.66 0.35
CA SER A 131 24.10 -3.64 1.40
C SER A 131 22.93 -2.63 1.37
N THR A 132 21.79 -2.98 0.80
CA THR A 132 20.58 -2.14 0.86
C THR A 132 19.66 -2.65 1.95
N ILE A 133 19.36 -1.79 2.93
CA ILE A 133 18.31 -2.02 3.90
C ILE A 133 17.04 -1.33 3.40
N VAL A 134 15.97 -2.09 3.29
CA VAL A 134 14.65 -1.61 2.85
C VAL A 134 13.77 -1.41 4.08
N GLY A 135 13.01 -0.31 4.08
CA GLY A 135 12.13 0.06 5.20
C GLY A 135 10.81 0.64 4.70
N SER A 136 9.70 0.14 5.24
CA SER A 136 8.37 0.66 4.92
C SER A 136 7.38 0.40 6.05
N MET A 137 6.21 1.03 5.96
CA MET A 137 5.10 0.88 6.89
C MET A 137 3.81 0.59 6.12
N THR A 138 3.11 -0.48 6.50
CA THR A 138 1.78 -0.82 5.98
C THR A 138 0.73 -0.78 7.08
N TRP A 139 -0.53 -0.71 6.66
CA TRP A 139 -1.67 -0.72 7.57
C TRP A 139 -2.54 -1.95 7.35
N PHE A 140 -3.08 -2.46 8.44
CA PHE A 140 -4.08 -3.52 8.44
C PHE A 140 -5.34 -3.04 9.16
N ARG A 141 -6.51 -3.45 8.67
CA ARG A 141 -7.76 -3.20 9.39
C ARG A 141 -7.91 -4.21 10.50
N VAL A 142 -8.32 -3.72 11.66
CA VAL A 142 -8.71 -4.53 12.81
C VAL A 142 -10.22 -4.46 12.93
N GLN A 143 -10.88 -5.61 12.87
CA GLN A 143 -12.32 -5.66 13.13
C GLN A 143 -12.55 -5.47 14.63
N SER A 144 -13.41 -4.52 15.00
CA SER A 144 -13.85 -4.39 16.39
C SER A 144 -14.98 -5.38 16.68
N PRO A 145 -15.00 -6.04 17.85
CA PRO A 145 -16.10 -6.90 18.27
C PRO A 145 -17.44 -6.16 18.44
N GLU A 146 -17.41 -4.83 18.63
CA GLU A 146 -18.62 -4.01 18.74
C GLU A 146 -19.08 -3.51 17.37
N ARG A 147 -20.35 -3.77 17.01
CA ARG A 147 -20.97 -3.29 15.76
C ARG A 147 -20.97 -1.76 15.60
N THR A 148 -20.81 -1.03 16.69
CA THR A 148 -20.77 0.44 16.77
C THR A 148 -19.36 1.01 16.90
N ALA A 149 -18.34 0.17 17.07
CA ALA A 149 -16.98 0.65 17.25
C ALA A 149 -16.36 1.10 15.93
N ARG A 150 -15.72 2.26 16.00
CA ARG A 150 -14.97 2.91 14.90
C ARG A 150 -13.93 1.95 14.33
N GLN A 151 -13.58 2.14 13.05
CA GLN A 151 -12.59 1.30 12.36
C GLN A 151 -11.22 1.46 13.05
N GLN A 152 -10.73 0.37 13.64
CA GLN A 152 -9.41 0.31 14.25
C GLN A 152 -8.38 -0.08 13.18
N MET A 153 -7.20 0.50 13.30
CA MET A 153 -6.09 0.27 12.38
C MET A 153 -4.88 -0.22 13.15
N MET A 154 -4.12 -1.12 12.53
CA MET A 154 -2.81 -1.51 13.01
C MET A 154 -1.76 -1.09 12.00
N ALA A 155 -0.81 -0.25 12.42
CA ALA A 155 0.40 -0.01 11.67
C ALA A 155 1.37 -1.17 11.88
N PHE A 156 2.07 -1.55 10.82
CA PHE A 156 3.17 -2.49 10.86
C PHE A 156 4.37 -1.87 10.15
N LEU A 157 5.42 -1.57 10.91
CA LEU A 157 6.71 -1.10 10.44
C LEU A 157 7.64 -2.30 10.28
N CYS A 158 8.39 -2.38 9.18
CA CYS A 158 9.41 -3.40 9.03
C CYS A 158 10.63 -2.89 8.26
N PHE A 159 11.81 -3.28 8.74
CA PHE A 159 13.11 -3.08 8.12
C PHE A 159 13.79 -4.43 7.93
N TYR A 160 14.29 -4.68 6.73
CA TYR A 160 15.01 -5.89 6.40
C TYR A 160 16.04 -5.66 5.30
N ASP A 161 16.92 -6.62 5.11
CA ASP A 161 17.92 -6.64 4.05
C ASP A 161 18.04 -8.04 3.43
N SER A 162 19.05 -8.24 2.60
CA SER A 162 19.34 -9.52 1.94
C SER A 162 19.54 -10.67 2.93
N LYS A 163 19.93 -10.37 4.18
CA LYS A 163 20.25 -11.36 5.22
C LYS A 163 19.08 -11.68 6.12
N GLY A 164 18.09 -10.80 6.25
CA GLY A 164 16.95 -11.03 7.13
C GLY A 164 16.29 -9.78 7.69
N ILE A 165 15.37 -10.02 8.63
CA ILE A 165 14.63 -8.98 9.34
C ILE A 165 15.52 -8.30 10.36
N ILE A 166 15.68 -6.98 10.24
CA ILE A 166 16.47 -6.17 11.17
C ILE A 166 15.59 -5.73 12.34
N TYR A 167 14.43 -5.16 12.04
CA TYR A 167 13.50 -4.63 13.03
C TYR A 167 12.07 -4.63 12.50
N HIS A 168 11.10 -4.82 13.39
CA HIS A 168 9.70 -4.60 13.08
C HIS A 168 8.96 -4.14 14.34
N GLU A 169 7.89 -3.38 14.15
CA GLU A 169 7.10 -2.83 15.26
C GLU A 169 5.62 -2.73 14.88
N PHE A 170 4.75 -2.81 15.89
CA PHE A 170 3.31 -2.67 15.74
C PHE A 170 2.81 -1.46 16.50
N CYS A 171 1.82 -0.77 15.94
CA CYS A 171 1.10 0.28 16.65
C CYS A 171 -0.40 0.16 16.40
N MET A 172 -1.16 0.13 17.49
CA MET A 172 -2.61 0.23 17.42
C MET A 172 -3.02 1.69 17.36
N ILE A 173 -3.84 2.03 16.37
CA ILE A 173 -4.47 3.35 16.29
C ILE A 173 -5.97 3.16 16.35
N ARG A 174 -6.59 3.94 17.25
CA ARG A 174 -8.02 3.82 17.55
C ARG A 174 -8.87 4.64 16.58
N ARG A 175 -8.31 5.68 15.97
CA ARG A 175 -9.00 6.56 15.02
C ARG A 175 -8.16 6.82 13.77
N VAL A 176 -8.78 6.74 12.60
CA VAL A 176 -8.10 6.99 11.31
C VAL A 176 -7.62 8.44 11.22
N GLU A 177 -8.32 9.36 11.90
CA GLU A 177 -7.98 10.78 12.01
C GLU A 177 -6.62 10.98 12.72
N GLU A 178 -6.27 10.11 13.69
CA GLU A 178 -4.97 10.14 14.39
C GLU A 178 -3.79 9.75 13.47
N ILE A 179 -4.06 9.20 12.27
CA ILE A 179 -3.03 8.80 11.32
C ILE A 179 -2.44 10.01 10.58
N GLU A 180 -3.22 11.09 10.42
CA GLU A 180 -2.72 12.33 9.80
C GLU A 180 -1.77 13.08 10.76
N ASP A 181 -2.00 12.96 12.07
CA ASP A 181 -1.16 13.58 13.11
C ASP A 181 0.21 12.90 13.32
N ILE A 182 0.42 11.68 12.82
CA ILE A 182 1.73 10.99 12.89
C ILE A 182 2.82 11.72 12.10
N GLY A 183 2.46 12.71 11.28
CA GLY A 183 3.38 13.60 10.57
C GLY A 183 3.31 15.08 10.94
N GLU A 184 2.29 15.55 11.66
CA GLU A 184 2.01 16.99 11.78
C GLU A 184 1.55 17.49 13.18
N GLY A 185 1.38 16.63 14.19
CA GLY A 185 0.93 17.02 15.54
C GLY A 185 1.99 16.87 16.64
N GLU A 186 2.23 17.92 17.42
CA GLU A 186 3.19 17.94 18.56
C GLU A 186 2.91 16.86 19.63
N GLU A 187 1.67 16.39 19.78
CA GLU A 187 1.28 15.38 20.79
C GLU A 187 1.26 13.91 20.30
N ALA A 188 1.53 13.64 19.01
CA ALA A 188 1.74 12.29 18.49
C ALA A 188 3.23 11.92 18.33
N THR A 189 4.11 12.74 18.91
CA THR A 189 5.56 12.56 19.00
C THR A 189 5.91 11.47 20.03
N PHE A 190 5.30 10.30 19.92
CA PHE A 190 5.70 9.09 20.64
C PHE A 190 5.91 7.93 19.66
N SER A 191 7.02 7.87 18.94
CA SER A 191 7.48 8.83 17.92
C SER A 191 8.11 7.97 16.83
N LEU A 192 7.81 8.23 15.55
CA LEU A 192 8.51 7.55 14.47
C LEU A 192 10.04 7.64 14.63
N TYR A 193 10.51 8.73 15.24
CA TYR A 193 11.86 8.89 15.75
C TYR A 193 12.33 7.75 16.68
N LEU A 194 11.60 7.42 17.74
CA LEU A 194 11.97 6.34 18.66
C LEU A 194 12.04 4.97 17.95
N TRP A 195 11.13 4.70 17.02
CA TRP A 195 11.22 3.51 16.19
C TRP A 195 12.47 3.52 15.33
N MET A 196 12.81 4.66 14.72
CA MET A 196 14.05 4.78 13.95
C MET A 196 15.32 4.67 14.82
N VAL A 197 15.29 5.13 16.07
CA VAL A 197 16.37 4.90 17.05
C VAL A 197 16.51 3.39 17.34
N ASN A 198 15.39 2.67 17.47
CA ASN A 198 15.42 1.22 17.65
C ASN A 198 15.91 0.49 16.39
N VAL A 199 15.51 0.95 15.20
CA VAL A 199 16.05 0.46 13.92
C VAL A 199 17.56 0.63 13.91
N TRP A 200 18.06 1.84 14.21
CA TRP A 200 19.49 2.12 14.26
C TRP A 200 20.23 1.20 15.24
N ARG A 201 19.70 1.00 16.44
CA ARG A 201 20.27 0.07 17.42
C ARG A 201 20.36 -1.36 16.86
N ASN A 202 19.28 -1.85 16.26
CA ASN A 202 19.24 -3.19 15.68
C ASN A 202 20.16 -3.35 14.47
N ILE A 203 20.38 -2.30 13.68
CA ILE A 203 21.39 -2.32 12.59
C ILE A 203 22.79 -2.49 13.19
N ASN A 204 23.14 -1.71 14.22
CA ASN A 204 24.44 -1.84 14.89
C ASN A 204 24.65 -3.25 15.49
N GLU A 205 23.61 -3.83 16.09
CA GLU A 205 23.68 -5.14 16.74
C GLU A 205 23.69 -6.31 15.74
N LYS A 206 22.82 -6.27 14.73
CA LYS A 206 22.57 -7.41 13.82
C LYS A 206 23.31 -7.31 12.50
N ARG A 207 23.84 -6.13 12.14
CA ARG A 207 24.51 -5.82 10.87
C ARG A 207 25.76 -4.96 11.10
N SER A 208 26.55 -5.28 12.12
CA SER A 208 27.79 -4.55 12.45
C SER A 208 28.80 -4.56 11.29
N GLU A 209 28.73 -5.55 10.40
CA GLU A 209 29.52 -5.64 9.18
C GLU A 209 29.22 -4.57 8.13
N TYR A 210 28.08 -3.86 8.25
CA TYR A 210 27.78 -2.72 7.39
C TYR A 210 28.47 -1.43 7.84
N PHE A 211 29.30 -1.48 8.88
CA PHE A 211 30.08 -0.34 9.34
C PHE A 211 31.56 -0.52 8.97
N VAL A 212 32.10 0.44 8.22
CA VAL A 212 33.52 0.47 7.85
C VAL A 212 34.16 1.67 8.55
N SER A 213 35.17 1.41 9.39
CA SER A 213 35.80 2.43 10.24
C SER A 213 34.79 3.25 11.06
N GLY A 214 33.73 2.58 11.54
CA GLY A 214 32.67 3.20 12.33
C GLY A 214 31.71 4.09 11.55
N GLN A 215 31.75 4.09 10.21
CA GLN A 215 30.80 4.80 9.35
C GLN A 215 29.89 3.80 8.63
N PRO A 216 28.60 4.12 8.42
CA PRO A 216 27.71 3.25 7.66
C PRO A 216 28.17 3.13 6.21
N ASN A 217 28.21 1.90 5.72
CA ASN A 217 28.52 1.53 4.34
C ASN A 217 27.37 0.70 3.77
N PHE A 218 26.17 1.28 3.82
CA PHE A 218 24.94 0.69 3.34
C PHE A 218 23.99 1.80 2.84
N TYR A 219 22.94 1.38 2.13
CA TYR A 219 21.91 2.26 1.59
C TYR A 219 20.58 2.03 2.29
N PHE A 220 19.83 3.11 2.49
CA PHE A 220 18.44 3.04 2.95
C PHE A 220 17.47 3.25 1.79
N LEU A 221 16.68 2.24 1.48
CA LEU A 221 15.51 2.39 0.60
C LEU A 221 14.27 2.53 1.47
N LEU A 222 13.87 3.78 1.71
CA LEU A 222 12.70 4.10 2.53
C LEU A 222 11.54 4.49 1.63
N ASP A 223 10.35 3.99 1.97
CA ASP A 223 9.13 4.49 1.35
C ASP A 223 8.90 5.98 1.68
N LYS A 224 8.00 6.62 0.93
CA LYS A 224 7.70 8.05 1.12
C LYS A 224 6.98 8.32 2.46
N SER A 225 6.30 7.33 3.06
CA SER A 225 5.65 7.54 4.35
C SER A 225 6.68 7.75 5.47
N LEU A 226 7.78 6.99 5.45
CA LEU A 226 8.89 7.14 6.39
C LEU A 226 9.77 8.34 6.06
N TYR A 227 10.29 8.44 4.83
CA TYR A 227 11.30 9.44 4.48
C TYR A 227 10.79 10.89 4.55
N SER A 228 9.47 11.10 4.46
CA SER A 228 8.92 12.45 4.55
C SER A 228 9.01 13.09 5.94
N ASN A 229 9.10 12.27 6.99
CA ASN A 229 9.15 12.74 8.37
C ASN A 229 10.50 13.44 8.63
N ILE A 230 10.46 14.60 9.28
CA ILE A 230 11.66 15.42 9.49
C ILE A 230 12.65 14.74 10.43
N ASP A 231 12.17 14.06 11.47
CA ASP A 231 13.02 13.38 12.46
C ASP A 231 13.72 12.17 11.83
N VAL A 232 13.04 11.44 10.94
CA VAL A 232 13.66 10.34 10.17
C VAL A 232 14.79 10.88 9.30
N ARG A 233 14.57 12.01 8.60
CA ARG A 233 15.59 12.66 7.77
C ARG A 233 16.75 13.17 8.60
N TYR A 234 16.46 13.79 9.75
CA TYR A 234 17.46 14.27 10.69
C TYR A 234 18.34 13.11 11.18
N LEU A 235 17.73 12.01 11.65
CA LEU A 235 18.46 10.84 12.12
C LEU A 235 19.32 10.22 11.01
N CYS A 236 18.81 10.10 9.79
CA CYS A 236 19.60 9.58 8.66
C CYS A 236 20.80 10.48 8.33
N ALA A 237 20.61 11.80 8.36
CA ALA A 237 21.67 12.77 8.09
C ALA A 237 22.72 12.80 9.20
N GLU A 238 22.31 12.80 10.46
CA GLU A 238 23.19 12.75 11.64
C GLU A 238 24.08 11.50 11.61
N ASN A 239 23.51 10.36 11.23
CA ASN A 239 24.24 9.11 11.10
C ASN A 239 24.95 8.93 9.75
N ARG A 240 24.88 9.92 8.84
CA ARG A 240 25.52 9.92 7.51
C ARG A 240 25.13 8.74 6.62
N VAL A 241 23.88 8.30 6.71
CA VAL A 241 23.35 7.21 5.89
C VAL A 241 22.96 7.74 4.51
N CYS A 242 23.34 7.02 3.45
CA CYS A 242 22.86 7.30 2.11
C CYS A 242 21.41 6.81 1.97
N VAL A 243 20.46 7.73 1.82
CA VAL A 243 19.04 7.40 1.63
C VAL A 243 18.68 7.50 0.16
N LEU A 244 18.18 6.40 -0.39
CA LEU A 244 17.66 6.31 -1.76
C LEU A 244 16.24 6.88 -1.80
N HIS A 245 16.00 7.73 -2.79
CA HIS A 245 14.67 8.30 -3.02
C HIS A 245 13.72 7.23 -3.59
N HIS A 246 12.65 6.87 -2.87
CA HIS A 246 11.60 6.02 -3.43
C HIS A 246 10.44 6.86 -3.99
N LEU A 247 9.94 6.47 -5.16
CA LEU A 247 8.95 7.23 -5.90
C LEU A 247 7.53 7.07 -5.38
N PRO A 248 6.69 8.13 -5.51
CA PRO A 248 5.25 7.97 -5.44
C PRO A 248 4.73 6.98 -6.51
N HIS A 249 3.59 6.36 -6.24
CA HIS A 249 2.86 5.46 -7.14
C HIS A 249 3.71 4.32 -7.69
N SER A 250 4.57 3.73 -6.86
CA SER A 250 5.54 2.72 -7.29
C SER A 250 5.70 1.52 -6.34
N PRO A 251 4.61 0.95 -5.79
CA PRO A 251 4.70 -0.23 -4.92
C PRO A 251 5.27 -1.46 -5.67
N ASP A 252 5.16 -1.49 -7.00
CA ASP A 252 5.77 -2.49 -7.89
C ASP A 252 7.30 -2.41 -7.98
N LEU A 253 7.90 -1.35 -7.41
CA LEU A 253 9.34 -1.12 -7.28
C LEU A 253 9.78 -1.06 -5.80
N SER A 254 8.92 -1.45 -4.85
CA SER A 254 9.19 -1.46 -3.41
C SER A 254 9.28 -2.90 -2.89
N PRO A 255 10.46 -3.39 -2.49
CA PRO A 255 10.59 -4.75 -1.96
C PRO A 255 9.70 -5.04 -0.75
N CYS A 256 9.42 -4.02 0.06
CA CYS A 256 8.46 -4.17 1.16
C CYS A 256 7.05 -4.46 0.63
N ASP A 257 6.60 -3.78 -0.42
CA ASP A 257 5.24 -3.92 -0.94
C ASP A 257 5.08 -5.18 -1.80
N TYR A 258 5.87 -5.32 -2.87
CA TYR A 258 5.69 -6.41 -3.84
C TYR A 258 6.03 -7.79 -3.31
N PHE A 259 6.68 -7.86 -2.16
CA PHE A 259 7.12 -9.12 -1.61
C PHE A 259 6.71 -9.30 -0.14
N LEU A 260 7.28 -8.56 0.81
CA LEU A 260 7.06 -8.86 2.23
C LEU A 260 5.59 -8.65 2.64
N PHE A 261 5.03 -7.48 2.39
CA PHE A 261 3.68 -7.14 2.78
C PHE A 261 2.63 -7.92 1.98
N ASP A 262 2.87 -8.17 0.69
CA ASP A 262 2.01 -9.04 -0.09
C ASP A 262 2.02 -10.48 0.42
N THR A 263 3.18 -11.02 0.77
CA THR A 263 3.28 -12.36 1.38
C THR A 263 2.51 -12.41 2.69
N ILE A 264 2.67 -11.40 3.55
CA ILE A 264 1.94 -11.29 4.82
C ILE A 264 0.43 -11.23 4.57
N ARG A 265 -0.03 -10.38 3.64
CA ARG A 265 -1.46 -10.24 3.31
C ARG A 265 -2.05 -11.53 2.74
N LEU A 266 -1.33 -12.24 1.88
CA LEU A 266 -1.75 -13.54 1.34
C LEU A 266 -1.90 -14.58 2.46
N LYS A 267 -0.92 -14.69 3.35
CA LYS A 267 -0.96 -15.63 4.48
C LYS A 267 -2.07 -15.30 5.46
N ILE A 268 -2.29 -14.02 5.75
CA ILE A 268 -3.38 -13.54 6.61
C ILE A 268 -4.74 -13.77 5.96
N GLY A 269 -4.89 -13.43 4.68
CA GLY A 269 -6.16 -13.51 3.93
C GLY A 269 -6.67 -14.93 3.73
N GLN A 270 -5.75 -15.91 3.60
CA GLN A 270 -6.08 -17.34 3.54
C GLN A 270 -6.69 -17.88 4.84
N GLN A 271 -6.56 -17.16 5.96
CA GLN A 271 -6.96 -17.62 7.30
C GLN A 271 -8.23 -16.93 7.85
N GLY A 272 -9.01 -16.23 7.00
CA GLY A 272 -10.30 -15.62 7.33
C GLY A 272 -10.24 -14.23 7.99
N ILE A 273 -11.42 -13.59 8.13
CA ILE A 273 -11.59 -12.23 8.69
C ILE A 273 -11.19 -12.21 10.18
N GLN A 274 -10.35 -11.27 10.58
CA GLN A 274 -9.69 -11.26 11.89
C GLN A 274 -10.42 -10.42 12.94
N HIS A 275 -10.60 -10.98 14.13
CA HIS A 275 -11.60 -10.50 15.09
C HIS A 275 -11.08 -9.56 16.20
N ASN A 276 -9.76 -9.28 16.28
CA ASN A 276 -9.19 -8.22 17.15
C ASN A 276 -7.68 -8.00 16.91
N TYR A 277 -7.15 -6.89 17.46
CA TYR A 277 -5.75 -6.45 17.34
C TYR A 277 -4.76 -7.51 17.82
N THR A 278 -4.95 -8.07 19.02
CA THR A 278 -4.02 -9.04 19.63
C THR A 278 -3.87 -10.29 18.76
N THR A 279 -4.96 -10.75 18.16
CA THR A 279 -4.93 -11.92 17.27
C THR A 279 -4.16 -11.63 15.99
N LEU A 280 -4.36 -10.45 15.41
CA LEU A 280 -3.66 -10.03 14.20
C LEU A 280 -2.17 -9.83 14.44
N GLU A 281 -1.80 -9.13 15.52
CA GLU A 281 -0.42 -8.96 15.95
C GLU A 281 0.26 -10.32 16.18
N ALA A 282 -0.38 -11.21 16.95
CA ALA A 282 0.16 -12.55 17.23
C ALA A 282 0.35 -13.38 15.96
N ARG A 283 -0.55 -13.27 14.98
CA ARG A 283 -0.42 -13.97 13.69
C ARG A 283 0.72 -13.42 12.86
N ILE A 284 0.87 -12.10 12.77
CA ILE A 284 2.01 -11.50 12.05
C ILE A 284 3.31 -11.87 12.75
N LYS A 285 3.40 -11.72 14.08
CA LYS A 285 4.58 -12.15 14.86
C LYS A 285 4.89 -13.63 14.65
N GLY A 286 3.88 -14.49 14.67
CA GLY A 286 4.02 -15.91 14.38
C GLY A 286 4.63 -16.13 12.99
N PHE A 287 4.13 -15.45 11.96
CA PHE A 287 4.70 -15.50 10.63
C PHE A 287 6.14 -14.97 10.58
N MET A 288 6.44 -13.82 11.20
CA MET A 288 7.80 -13.27 11.27
C MET A 288 8.79 -14.26 11.92
N ASN A 289 8.36 -14.96 12.98
CA ASN A 289 9.16 -15.98 13.65
C ASN A 289 9.35 -17.25 12.80
N THR A 290 8.46 -17.53 11.83
CA THR A 290 8.69 -18.64 10.90
C THR A 290 9.73 -18.33 9.84
N ILE A 291 9.92 -17.05 9.50
CA ILE A 291 10.80 -16.63 8.40
C ILE A 291 12.14 -16.11 8.90
N SER A 292 12.26 -15.72 10.18
CA SER A 292 13.48 -15.15 10.76
C SER A 292 13.93 -15.90 12.01
N ASP A 293 15.25 -16.06 12.18
CA ASP A 293 15.88 -16.50 13.42
C ASP A 293 15.96 -15.37 14.46
N GLU A 294 16.41 -15.70 15.68
CA GLU A 294 16.59 -14.76 16.80
C GLU A 294 17.59 -13.62 16.50
N LYS A 295 18.51 -13.83 15.56
CA LYS A 295 19.49 -12.82 15.11
C LYS A 295 18.96 -11.98 13.96
N GLY A 296 17.69 -12.17 13.56
CA GLY A 296 17.11 -11.45 12.45
C GLY A 296 17.62 -11.92 11.09
N ARG A 297 18.06 -13.18 10.97
CA ARG A 297 18.47 -13.79 9.71
C ARG A 297 17.37 -14.67 9.15
N TRP A 298 17.28 -14.79 7.83
CA TRP A 298 16.31 -15.72 7.22
C TRP A 298 16.52 -17.15 7.73
N HIS A 299 15.42 -17.82 8.08
CA HIS A 299 15.49 -19.11 8.77
C HIS A 299 15.97 -20.24 7.84
N GLN A 300 17.08 -20.90 8.20
CA GLN A 300 17.72 -21.93 7.37
C GLN A 300 16.87 -23.20 7.16
N SER A 301 15.92 -23.50 8.06
CA SER A 301 14.98 -24.62 7.85
C SER A 301 13.96 -24.38 6.74
N HIS A 302 13.95 -23.18 6.14
CA HIS A 302 13.22 -22.85 4.93
C HIS A 302 14.20 -22.30 3.89
N PRO A 303 15.06 -23.15 3.28
CA PRO A 303 16.07 -22.71 2.32
C PRO A 303 15.45 -21.97 1.14
N ASP A 304 14.35 -22.52 0.60
CA ASP A 304 13.61 -21.92 -0.50
C ASP A 304 13.03 -20.55 -0.13
N ALA A 305 12.55 -20.41 1.11
CA ALA A 305 12.00 -19.14 1.57
C ALA A 305 13.13 -18.13 1.77
N SER A 306 14.23 -18.51 2.44
CA SER A 306 15.42 -17.66 2.63
C SER A 306 15.99 -17.15 1.30
N GLN A 307 16.02 -18.03 0.29
CA GLN A 307 16.41 -17.66 -1.06
C GLN A 307 15.39 -16.70 -1.70
N GLN A 308 14.08 -16.96 -1.59
CA GLN A 308 13.04 -16.03 -2.07
C GLN A 308 13.13 -14.65 -1.39
N TYR A 309 13.47 -14.58 -0.09
CA TYR A 309 13.62 -13.32 0.63
C TYR A 309 14.86 -12.54 0.20
N MET A 310 15.99 -13.21 0.01
CA MET A 310 17.19 -12.61 -0.59
C MET A 310 16.89 -12.11 -2.01
N GLU A 311 16.26 -12.96 -2.83
CA GLU A 311 15.86 -12.64 -4.19
C GLU A 311 14.92 -11.44 -4.25
N SER A 312 14.14 -11.16 -3.22
CA SER A 312 13.22 -10.01 -3.23
C SER A 312 13.93 -8.68 -3.44
N ILE A 313 15.08 -8.44 -2.82
CA ILE A 313 15.85 -7.20 -3.01
C ILE A 313 16.58 -7.26 -4.35
N HIS A 314 17.09 -8.43 -4.75
CA HIS A 314 17.74 -8.59 -6.05
C HIS A 314 16.78 -8.39 -7.24
N GLN A 315 15.50 -8.72 -7.07
CA GLN A 315 14.45 -8.47 -8.06
C GLN A 315 14.26 -6.97 -8.34
N LEU A 316 14.72 -6.06 -7.48
CA LEU A 316 14.61 -4.63 -7.71
C LEU A 316 15.27 -4.21 -9.03
N ARG A 317 16.44 -4.78 -9.36
CA ARG A 317 17.13 -4.50 -10.64
C ARG A 317 16.32 -4.96 -11.84
N GLN A 318 15.79 -6.18 -11.78
CA GLN A 318 14.97 -6.74 -12.86
C GLN A 318 13.67 -5.95 -13.04
N ARG A 319 13.01 -5.59 -11.93
CA ARG A 319 11.81 -4.74 -11.94
C ARG A 319 12.12 -3.35 -12.51
N ALA A 320 13.26 -2.75 -12.18
CA ALA A 320 13.71 -1.49 -12.76
C ALA A 320 13.92 -1.59 -14.28
N GLN A 321 14.52 -2.69 -14.76
CA GLN A 321 14.70 -2.93 -16.19
C GLN A 321 13.36 -3.08 -16.92
N ILE A 322 12.39 -3.81 -16.34
CA ILE A 322 11.06 -3.95 -16.94
C ILE A 322 10.33 -2.59 -16.94
N CYS A 323 10.40 -1.84 -15.85
CA CYS A 323 9.81 -0.49 -15.78
C CYS A 323 10.34 0.41 -16.92
N LYS A 324 11.65 0.39 -17.19
CA LYS A 324 12.25 1.12 -18.33
C LYS A 324 11.73 0.60 -19.67
N LYS A 325 11.71 -0.72 -19.88
CA LYS A 325 11.15 -1.33 -21.12
C LYS A 325 9.68 -0.94 -21.34
N LEU A 326 8.93 -0.73 -20.26
CA LEU A 326 7.54 -0.30 -20.28
C LEU A 326 7.37 1.23 -20.28
N ASN A 327 8.44 2.00 -20.52
CA ASN A 327 8.43 3.47 -20.53
C ASN A 327 7.79 4.06 -19.25
N GLY A 328 8.18 3.53 -18.10
CA GLY A 328 7.76 4.02 -16.79
C GLY A 328 6.35 3.58 -16.37
N ASN A 329 5.67 2.71 -17.12
CA ASN A 329 4.42 2.11 -16.65
C ASN A 329 4.66 1.10 -15.52
N TYR A 330 3.56 0.64 -14.90
CA TYR A 330 3.59 -0.39 -13.86
C TYR A 330 4.17 -1.71 -14.38
N VAL A 331 4.92 -2.38 -13.51
CA VAL A 331 5.47 -3.71 -13.72
C VAL A 331 4.43 -4.74 -13.28
N ASP A 332 4.08 -5.67 -14.17
CA ASP A 332 3.21 -6.82 -13.86
C ASP A 332 4.08 -8.01 -13.43
N ASP A 333 3.69 -8.71 -12.36
CA ASP A 333 4.36 -9.91 -11.87
C ASP A 333 4.38 -11.06 -12.89
N LEU A 334 3.42 -11.08 -13.84
CA LEU A 334 3.43 -12.05 -14.94
C LEU A 334 4.64 -11.87 -15.87
N MET A 335 5.16 -10.65 -16.02
CA MET A 335 6.30 -10.35 -16.89
C MET A 335 7.64 -10.77 -16.27
N LEU A 336 7.71 -10.86 -14.93
CA LEU A 336 8.92 -11.33 -14.22
C LEU A 336 9.12 -12.84 -14.36
N ARG A 337 8.04 -13.62 -14.44
CA ARG A 337 8.08 -15.09 -14.57
C ARG A 337 8.62 -15.58 -15.91
N TRP A 338 8.65 -14.73 -16.94
CA TRP A 338 9.12 -15.08 -18.29
C TRP A 338 10.56 -14.62 -18.58
N SER A 339 11.23 -14.06 -17.57
CA SER A 339 12.58 -13.52 -17.72
C SER A 339 13.67 -14.39 -17.05
N ASN A 340 13.30 -15.57 -16.54
CA ASN A 340 14.22 -16.55 -15.93
C ASN A 340 14.50 -17.72 -16.87
#